data_AF-A0A2D8MLG4-F1
#
_entry.id   AF-A0A2D8MLG4-F1
#
_cell.length_a   1.000
_cell.length_b   1.000
_cell.length_c   1.000
_cell.angle_alpha   90.00
_cell.angle_beta   90.00
_cell.angle_gamma   90.00
#
_symmetry.space_group_name_H-M   'P 1'
#
loop_
_entity.id
_entity.type
_entity.pdbx_description
1 polymer ?
#
loop_
_entity_poly.entity_id
_entity_poly.type
_entity_poly.pdbx_seq_one_letter_code
_entity_poly.pdbx_strand_id
1 'polypeptide(L)'
;MDDFTQLLFESGIKSIFLSEIDDVGKCDFSKFETYSFSSDSDVKVVDSKTLKDVEPNQRFAYFAKLNDDSNLDEIVNAAKNNAESVIIEFEENTEWKIIPLENLIAELHGLKTKIFTVINEPSEIKMMFTILELGVDGVLLRTSNIDDVNKLNSELGELSKIDLSVAEILEIKEVGIGERACVDTASMLNQGEGLLVGNQANFMFLMHNESAGSGFTSPRPFRVNAGAVQCYTLLPDGRTKYLSELESGTEVMIVSHKGLVRTSIVGRLKIESRPLFLVRAKSDDKIGGVLIQNAETIAFVKDNGKPISTTSLKVGDKILVKTELNKGRHFGMEVDEYILEK
;
A
#
# COMPACT_ATOMS: atom_id res chain seq x y z
N MET A 1 5.90 -4.45 -35.19
CA MET A 1 5.84 -3.43 -34.12
C MET A 1 4.44 -3.31 -33.51
N ASP A 2 3.38 -3.83 -34.17
CA ASP A 2 2.04 -4.02 -33.55
C ASP A 2 2.01 -4.92 -32.30
N ASP A 3 3.02 -5.79 -32.12
CA ASP A 3 3.05 -6.77 -31.04
C ASP A 3 3.29 -6.12 -29.65
N PHE A 4 4.20 -5.16 -29.55
CA PHE A 4 4.51 -4.52 -28.26
C PHE A 4 3.34 -3.69 -27.73
N THR A 5 2.69 -2.90 -28.59
CA THR A 5 1.51 -2.12 -28.23
C THR A 5 0.35 -3.01 -27.79
N GLN A 6 0.14 -4.16 -28.46
CA GLN A 6 -0.85 -5.13 -28.05
C GLN A 6 -0.51 -5.76 -26.68
N LEU A 7 0.75 -6.13 -26.45
CA LEU A 7 1.23 -6.63 -25.16
C LEU A 7 1.03 -5.61 -24.03
N LEU A 8 1.32 -4.32 -24.26
CA LEU A 8 1.06 -3.26 -23.28
C LEU A 8 -0.42 -3.19 -22.89
N PHE A 9 -1.31 -3.28 -23.88
CA PHE A 9 -2.76 -3.28 -23.64
C PHE A 9 -3.20 -4.52 -22.83
N GLU A 10 -2.69 -5.70 -23.17
CA GLU A 10 -2.97 -6.95 -22.45
C GLU A 10 -2.42 -6.94 -21.01
N SER A 11 -1.30 -6.27 -20.78
CA SER A 11 -0.73 -6.01 -19.45
C SER A 11 -1.50 -4.93 -18.66
N GLY A 12 -2.62 -4.42 -19.19
CA GLY A 12 -3.53 -3.51 -18.49
C GLY A 12 -3.15 -2.03 -18.55
N ILE A 13 -2.17 -1.66 -19.37
CA ILE A 13 -1.79 -0.24 -19.58
C ILE A 13 -2.88 0.45 -20.40
N LYS A 14 -3.29 1.64 -19.95
CA LYS A 14 -4.38 2.42 -20.55
C LYS A 14 -3.94 3.76 -21.13
N SER A 15 -2.76 4.24 -20.76
CA SER A 15 -2.24 5.53 -21.19
C SER A 15 -0.79 5.40 -21.63
N ILE A 16 -0.38 6.13 -22.65
CA ILE A 16 0.98 6.13 -23.20
C ILE A 16 1.46 7.55 -23.45
N PHE A 17 2.77 7.77 -23.32
CA PHE A 17 3.43 9.04 -23.62
C PHE A 17 4.30 8.90 -24.87
N LEU A 18 4.04 9.71 -25.89
CA LEU A 18 4.72 9.69 -27.18
C LEU A 18 5.60 10.95 -27.29
N SER A 19 6.89 10.80 -27.02
CA SER A 19 7.84 11.91 -26.98
C SER A 19 8.25 12.43 -28.35
N GLU A 20 8.12 11.63 -29.41
CA GLU A 20 8.48 12.01 -30.79
C GLU A 20 7.28 11.86 -31.75
N ILE A 21 7.16 12.83 -32.67
CA ILE A 21 6.03 13.00 -33.61
C ILE A 21 5.98 11.87 -34.66
N ASP A 22 7.10 11.19 -34.92
CA ASP A 22 7.25 10.25 -36.05
C ASP A 22 6.71 8.82 -35.79
N ASP A 23 6.28 8.50 -34.56
CA ASP A 23 5.72 7.19 -34.22
C ASP A 23 4.19 7.11 -34.33
N VAL A 24 3.50 8.25 -34.34
CA VAL A 24 2.03 8.33 -34.41
C VAL A 24 1.49 7.76 -35.74
N GLY A 25 2.30 7.79 -36.80
CA GLY A 25 1.93 7.29 -38.13
C GLY A 25 2.21 5.81 -38.40
N LYS A 26 2.87 5.08 -37.49
CA LYS A 26 3.33 3.69 -37.72
C LYS A 26 2.60 2.62 -36.91
N CYS A 27 1.88 2.99 -35.85
CA CYS A 27 1.24 2.05 -34.93
C CYS A 27 -0.17 2.53 -34.54
N ASP A 28 -1.11 1.59 -34.37
CA ASP A 28 -2.46 1.90 -33.88
C ASP A 28 -2.46 2.08 -32.35
N PHE A 29 -2.63 3.32 -31.89
CA PHE A 29 -2.73 3.68 -30.47
C PHE A 29 -4.16 3.98 -30.00
N SER A 30 -5.18 3.68 -30.82
CA SER A 30 -6.58 4.03 -30.54
C SER A 30 -7.15 3.41 -29.25
N LYS A 31 -6.49 2.39 -28.68
CA LYS A 31 -6.87 1.75 -27.42
C LYS A 31 -6.33 2.46 -26.17
N PHE A 32 -5.46 3.45 -26.33
CA PHE A 32 -4.79 4.15 -25.24
C PHE A 32 -5.22 5.61 -25.20
N GLU A 33 -5.22 6.19 -24.00
CA GLU A 33 -5.17 7.63 -23.84
C GLU A 33 -3.74 8.12 -24.12
N THR A 34 -3.60 9.00 -25.10
CA THR A 34 -2.31 9.46 -25.61
C THR A 34 -1.90 10.80 -25.02
N TYR A 35 -0.66 10.87 -24.53
CA TYR A 35 0.00 12.11 -24.12
C TYR A 35 1.14 12.39 -25.12
N SER A 36 1.19 13.58 -25.72
CA SER A 36 2.27 13.94 -26.65
C SER A 36 2.45 15.45 -26.74
N PHE A 37 3.64 15.90 -27.14
CA PHE A 37 3.89 17.29 -27.51
C PHE A 37 3.21 17.69 -28.84
N SER A 38 2.71 16.72 -29.60
CA SER A 38 1.90 16.94 -30.81
C SER A 38 0.49 17.46 -30.47
N SER A 39 -0.16 18.11 -31.43
CA SER A 39 -1.57 18.51 -31.33
C SER A 39 -2.56 17.34 -31.43
N ASP A 40 -2.11 16.21 -31.97
CA ASP A 40 -2.98 15.10 -32.40
C ASP A 40 -3.15 14.01 -31.31
N SER A 41 -2.94 14.35 -30.04
CA SER A 41 -3.11 13.46 -28.88
C SER A 41 -4.30 13.84 -28.00
N ASP A 42 -4.77 12.90 -27.18
CA ASP A 42 -5.89 13.13 -26.26
C ASP A 42 -5.57 14.19 -25.20
N VAL A 43 -4.32 14.20 -24.74
CA VAL A 43 -3.76 15.20 -23.82
C VAL A 43 -2.53 15.83 -24.46
N LYS A 44 -2.57 17.15 -24.68
CA LYS A 44 -1.42 17.90 -25.21
C LYS A 44 -0.41 18.13 -24.10
N VAL A 45 0.83 17.75 -24.34
CA VAL A 45 1.93 17.96 -23.40
C VAL A 45 2.61 19.26 -23.80
N VAL A 46 2.80 20.15 -22.83
CA VAL A 46 3.45 21.44 -23.04
C VAL A 46 4.57 21.63 -22.02
N ASP A 47 5.55 22.44 -22.39
CA ASP A 47 6.65 22.87 -21.53
C ASP A 47 6.58 24.39 -21.31
N SER A 48 7.59 24.97 -20.65
CA SER A 48 7.66 26.41 -20.38
C SER A 48 7.59 27.29 -21.64
N LYS A 49 7.98 26.75 -22.80
CA LYS A 49 7.97 27.49 -24.08
C LYS A 49 6.61 27.44 -24.75
N THR A 50 5.92 26.32 -24.65
CA THR A 50 4.69 26.01 -25.39
C THR A 50 3.41 26.13 -24.56
N LEU A 51 3.51 26.44 -23.27
CA LEU A 51 2.34 26.65 -22.39
C LEU A 51 1.37 27.73 -22.89
N LYS A 52 1.88 28.73 -23.63
CA LYS A 52 1.05 29.79 -24.21
C LYS A 52 0.22 29.33 -25.42
N ASP A 53 0.56 28.18 -25.99
CA ASP A 53 -0.07 27.61 -27.18
C ASP A 53 -1.18 26.61 -26.80
N VAL A 54 -1.60 26.61 -25.53
CA VAL A 54 -2.74 25.80 -25.04
C VAL A 54 -4.03 26.52 -25.37
N GLU A 55 -4.88 25.88 -26.17
CA GLU A 55 -6.19 26.44 -26.54
C GLU A 55 -7.17 26.39 -25.37
N PRO A 56 -8.15 27.32 -25.29
CA PRO A 56 -9.19 27.29 -24.26
C PRO A 56 -9.97 25.96 -24.28
N ASN A 57 -10.03 25.28 -23.13
CA ASN A 57 -10.65 23.96 -22.92
C ASN A 57 -9.89 22.76 -23.53
N GLN A 58 -8.67 22.95 -24.03
CA GLN A 58 -7.81 21.82 -24.39
C GLN A 58 -7.31 21.12 -23.13
N ARG A 59 -7.37 19.79 -23.09
CA ARG A 59 -6.74 19.00 -22.03
C ARG A 59 -5.24 19.05 -22.21
N PHE A 60 -4.52 19.42 -21.17
CA PHE A 60 -3.06 19.51 -21.24
C PHE A 60 -2.36 19.04 -19.98
N ALA A 61 -1.14 18.55 -20.17
CA ALA A 61 -0.19 18.19 -19.13
C ALA A 61 1.06 19.07 -19.25
N TYR A 62 1.62 19.49 -18.12
CA TYR A 62 2.87 20.27 -18.11
C TYR A 62 4.06 19.36 -17.88
N PHE A 63 4.99 19.30 -18.83
CA PHE A 63 6.23 18.54 -18.71
C PHE A 63 7.36 19.44 -18.25
N ALA A 64 8.06 19.02 -17.20
CA ALA A 64 9.22 19.70 -16.68
C ALA A 64 10.37 18.73 -16.45
N LYS A 65 11.56 19.13 -16.89
CA LYS A 65 12.80 18.46 -16.54
C LYS A 65 13.44 19.20 -15.36
N LEU A 66 13.72 18.49 -14.28
CA LEU A 66 14.30 19.03 -13.05
C LEU A 66 15.74 18.57 -12.87
N ASN A 67 16.55 19.49 -12.35
CA ASN A 67 17.88 19.31 -11.79
C ASN A 67 17.95 19.99 -10.41
N ASP A 68 19.11 19.95 -9.75
CA ASP A 68 19.28 20.44 -8.38
C ASP A 68 18.97 21.95 -8.21
N ASP A 69 19.07 22.75 -9.28
CA ASP A 69 18.85 24.20 -9.28
C ASP A 69 17.49 24.61 -9.87
N SER A 70 16.61 23.65 -10.17
CA SER A 70 15.36 23.92 -10.87
C SER A 70 14.33 24.62 -9.97
N ASN A 71 13.76 25.72 -10.49
CA ASN A 71 12.66 26.43 -9.83
C ASN A 71 11.31 25.74 -10.13
N LEU A 72 10.53 25.46 -9.08
CA LEU A 72 9.22 24.82 -9.17
C LEU A 72 8.06 25.78 -9.53
N ASP A 73 8.30 27.10 -9.51
CA ASP A 73 7.27 28.13 -9.72
C ASP A 73 6.49 27.94 -11.03
N GLU A 74 7.16 27.54 -12.10
CA GLU A 74 6.51 27.33 -13.41
C GLU A 74 5.56 26.13 -13.38
N ILE A 75 5.94 25.05 -12.68
CA ILE A 75 5.11 23.86 -12.51
C ILE A 75 3.86 24.20 -11.70
N VAL A 76 4.04 24.93 -10.58
CA VAL A 76 2.94 25.39 -9.73
C VAL A 76 2.02 26.34 -10.50
N ASN A 77 2.58 27.21 -11.33
CA ASN A 77 1.79 28.11 -12.17
C ASN A 77 0.99 27.32 -13.22
N ALA A 78 1.58 26.32 -13.88
CA ALA A 78 0.87 25.47 -14.82
C ALA A 78 -0.30 24.73 -14.15
N ALA A 79 -0.08 24.16 -12.95
CA ALA A 79 -1.13 23.53 -12.16
C ALA A 79 -2.27 24.50 -11.81
N LYS A 80 -1.94 25.74 -11.39
CA LYS A 80 -2.94 26.79 -11.13
C LYS A 80 -3.72 27.22 -12.37
N ASN A 81 -3.15 27.06 -13.56
CA ASN A 81 -3.81 27.32 -14.85
C ASN A 81 -4.55 26.08 -15.39
N ASN A 82 -5.00 25.17 -14.52
CA ASN A 82 -5.79 23.99 -14.84
C ASN A 82 -5.06 22.93 -15.69
N ALA A 83 -3.74 22.80 -15.55
CA ALA A 83 -3.08 21.60 -16.04
C ALA A 83 -3.73 20.37 -15.40
N GLU A 84 -4.11 19.38 -16.21
CA GLU A 84 -4.70 18.13 -15.73
C GLU A 84 -3.66 17.32 -14.94
N SER A 85 -2.41 17.34 -15.41
CA SER A 85 -1.27 16.74 -14.74
C SER A 85 0.01 17.53 -14.95
N VAL A 86 0.98 17.31 -14.07
CA VAL A 86 2.38 17.70 -14.24
C VAL A 86 3.21 16.43 -14.37
N ILE A 87 4.09 16.37 -15.36
CA ILE A 87 4.98 15.24 -15.63
C ILE A 87 6.41 15.71 -15.33
N ILE A 88 7.02 15.09 -14.33
CA ILE A 88 8.33 15.46 -13.82
C ILE A 88 9.36 14.43 -14.27
N GLU A 89 10.36 14.86 -15.01
CA GLU A 89 11.54 14.07 -15.34
C GLU A 89 12.76 14.64 -14.62
N PHE A 90 13.59 13.80 -14.00
CA PHE A 90 14.86 14.24 -13.41
C PHE A 90 16.00 14.07 -14.41
N GLU A 91 16.96 15.01 -14.42
CA GLU A 91 18.18 14.85 -15.19
C GLU A 91 19.00 13.63 -14.74
N GLU A 92 19.75 13.07 -15.69
CA GLU A 92 20.68 11.99 -15.39
C GLU A 92 21.73 12.50 -14.39
N ASN A 93 21.94 11.74 -13.32
CA ASN A 93 22.84 12.07 -12.19
C ASN A 93 22.31 13.11 -11.18
N THR A 94 21.03 13.47 -11.21
CA THR A 94 20.42 14.19 -10.08
C THR A 94 20.46 13.30 -8.84
N GLU A 95 21.29 13.66 -7.85
CA GLU A 95 21.49 12.86 -6.65
C GLU A 95 20.25 12.84 -5.74
N TRP A 96 19.33 13.82 -5.87
CA TRP A 96 18.23 14.05 -4.92
C TRP A 96 16.87 14.21 -5.61
N LYS A 97 16.30 13.12 -6.15
CA LYS A 97 14.94 13.13 -6.74
C LYS A 97 13.82 13.38 -5.71
N ILE A 98 14.07 13.02 -4.43
CA ILE A 98 13.03 12.97 -3.40
C ILE A 98 12.58 14.39 -3.00
N ILE A 99 13.49 15.25 -2.53
CA ILE A 99 13.14 16.56 -1.96
C ILE A 99 12.36 17.46 -2.95
N PRO A 100 12.76 17.58 -4.24
CA PRO A 100 11.97 18.36 -5.19
C PRO A 100 10.55 17.84 -5.36
N LEU A 101 10.38 16.51 -5.34
CA LEU A 101 9.07 15.87 -5.43
C LEU A 101 8.24 16.08 -4.15
N GLU A 102 8.86 16.00 -2.97
CA GLU A 102 8.21 16.30 -1.69
C GLU A 102 7.64 17.72 -1.68
N ASN A 103 8.46 18.70 -2.09
CA ASN A 103 8.06 20.10 -2.17
C ASN A 103 6.90 20.29 -3.15
N LEU A 104 6.95 19.62 -4.31
CA LEU A 104 5.90 19.71 -5.32
C LEU A 104 4.59 19.08 -4.82
N ILE A 105 4.66 17.90 -4.20
CA ILE A 105 3.51 17.24 -3.58
C ILE A 105 2.87 18.16 -2.54
N ALA A 106 3.67 18.81 -1.69
CA ALA A 106 3.17 19.73 -0.67
C ALA A 106 2.51 20.98 -1.28
N GLU A 107 3.12 21.60 -2.30
CA GLU A 107 2.61 22.81 -2.95
C GLU A 107 1.33 22.56 -3.77
N LEU A 108 1.24 21.39 -4.42
CA LEU A 108 0.08 21.03 -5.23
C LEU A 108 -1.02 20.34 -4.42
N HIS A 109 -0.78 20.07 -3.13
CA HIS A 109 -1.75 19.41 -2.26
C HIS A 109 -3.07 20.19 -2.19
N GLY A 110 -4.17 19.55 -2.60
CA GLY A 110 -5.51 20.13 -2.63
C GLY A 110 -5.90 20.76 -3.97
N LEU A 111 -4.98 20.84 -4.94
CA LEU A 111 -5.33 21.09 -6.34
C LEU A 111 -5.85 19.81 -7.01
N LYS A 112 -6.52 19.97 -8.15
CA LYS A 112 -7.03 18.83 -8.96
C LYS A 112 -5.97 18.25 -9.91
N THR A 113 -4.79 18.88 -9.98
CA THR A 113 -3.71 18.51 -10.88
C THR A 113 -2.98 17.28 -10.35
N LYS A 114 -2.85 16.25 -11.19
CA LYS A 114 -2.12 15.02 -10.85
C LYS A 114 -0.62 15.21 -11.01
N ILE A 115 0.17 14.53 -10.18
CA ILE A 115 1.62 14.50 -10.28
C ILE A 115 2.05 13.16 -10.88
N PHE A 116 2.73 13.20 -12.02
CA PHE A 116 3.39 12.06 -12.63
C PHE A 116 4.90 12.25 -12.59
N THR A 117 5.65 11.17 -12.34
CA THR A 117 7.12 11.19 -12.37
C THR A 117 7.66 10.13 -13.32
N VAL A 118 8.69 10.47 -14.09
CA VAL A 118 9.35 9.56 -15.02
C VAL A 118 10.33 8.67 -14.26
N ILE A 119 10.20 7.36 -14.44
CA ILE A 119 11.13 6.36 -13.91
C ILE A 119 11.76 5.57 -15.06
N ASN A 120 12.98 5.09 -14.86
CA ASN A 120 13.68 4.29 -15.86
C ASN A 120 13.78 2.82 -15.44
N GLU A 121 13.56 2.52 -14.14
CA GLU A 121 13.62 1.17 -13.61
C GLU A 121 12.36 0.85 -12.78
N PRO A 122 11.73 -0.32 -12.94
CA PRO A 122 10.56 -0.71 -12.15
C PRO A 122 10.77 -0.61 -10.63
N SER A 123 11.99 -0.86 -10.14
CA SER A 123 12.30 -0.81 -8.71
C SER A 123 12.17 0.59 -8.08
N GLU A 124 12.09 1.65 -8.88
CA GLU A 124 11.86 3.02 -8.38
C GLU A 124 10.39 3.23 -7.93
N ILE A 125 9.45 2.39 -8.37
CA ILE A 125 8.01 2.64 -8.21
C ILE A 125 7.56 2.76 -6.76
N LYS A 126 8.04 1.86 -5.89
CA LYS A 126 7.67 1.86 -4.46
C LYS A 126 8.10 3.15 -3.78
N MET A 127 9.28 3.66 -4.13
CA MET A 127 9.75 4.95 -3.62
C MET A 127 8.83 6.06 -4.10
N MET A 128 8.53 6.14 -5.40
CA MET A 128 7.72 7.24 -5.96
C MET A 128 6.32 7.33 -5.33
N PHE A 129 5.66 6.18 -5.10
CA PHE A 129 4.33 6.15 -4.46
C PHE A 129 4.34 6.34 -2.93
N THR A 130 5.50 6.34 -2.27
CA THR A 130 5.60 6.47 -0.80
C THR A 130 6.14 7.82 -0.30
N ILE A 131 6.57 8.71 -1.20
CA ILE A 131 7.09 10.05 -0.85
C ILE A 131 6.06 10.86 -0.05
N LEU A 132 6.44 11.39 1.12
CA LEU A 132 5.58 12.07 2.11
C LEU A 132 4.33 11.30 2.60
N GLU A 133 4.27 9.98 2.46
CA GLU A 133 3.04 9.18 2.69
C GLU A 133 1.83 9.58 1.81
N LEU A 134 2.01 10.55 0.91
CA LEU A 134 1.04 11.02 -0.08
C LEU A 134 1.30 10.38 -1.44
N GLY A 135 2.58 10.24 -1.81
CA GLY A 135 3.05 9.72 -3.09
C GLY A 135 2.79 10.66 -4.26
N VAL A 136 3.33 10.30 -5.42
CA VAL A 136 2.82 10.81 -6.71
C VAL A 136 1.53 10.10 -7.09
N ASP A 137 0.74 10.71 -7.97
CA ASP A 137 -0.49 10.10 -8.49
C ASP A 137 -0.21 9.02 -9.56
N GLY A 138 0.98 9.00 -10.14
CA GLY A 138 1.38 8.01 -11.13
C GLY A 138 2.85 8.05 -11.51
N VAL A 139 3.32 6.98 -12.15
CA VAL A 139 4.67 6.88 -12.70
C VAL A 139 4.61 6.66 -14.22
N LEU A 140 5.54 7.29 -14.94
CA LEU A 140 5.75 7.05 -16.36
C LEU A 140 7.02 6.21 -16.52
N LEU A 141 6.87 4.90 -16.76
CA LEU A 141 7.99 4.00 -16.99
C LEU A 141 8.48 4.15 -18.44
N ARG A 142 9.73 4.59 -18.61
CA ARG A 142 10.42 4.55 -19.90
C ARG A 142 11.00 3.15 -20.10
N THR A 143 10.39 2.34 -20.97
CA THR A 143 10.89 0.99 -21.29
C THR A 143 10.57 0.58 -22.73
N SER A 144 11.38 -0.32 -23.27
CA SER A 144 11.13 -1.06 -24.51
C SER A 144 10.98 -2.57 -24.25
N ASN A 145 10.83 -2.98 -22.99
CA ASN A 145 10.78 -4.38 -22.56
C ASN A 145 9.50 -4.66 -21.77
N ILE A 146 8.75 -5.67 -22.17
CA ILE A 146 7.49 -6.05 -21.52
C ILE A 146 7.74 -6.66 -20.14
N ASP A 147 8.91 -7.25 -19.90
CA ASP A 147 9.25 -7.81 -18.59
C ASP A 147 9.35 -6.73 -17.51
N ASP A 148 9.78 -5.51 -17.88
CA ASP A 148 9.80 -4.37 -16.95
C ASP A 148 8.38 -3.97 -16.55
N VAL A 149 7.43 -4.00 -17.50
CA VAL A 149 6.01 -3.73 -17.26
C VAL A 149 5.40 -4.80 -16.36
N ASN A 150 5.72 -6.07 -16.60
CA ASN A 150 5.25 -7.19 -15.78
C ASN A 150 5.80 -7.09 -14.34
N LYS A 151 7.09 -6.75 -14.20
CA LYS A 151 7.72 -6.50 -12.89
C LYS A 151 7.07 -5.32 -12.18
N LEU A 152 6.84 -4.22 -12.89
CA LEU A 152 6.16 -3.04 -12.36
C LEU A 152 4.75 -3.37 -11.87
N ASN A 153 3.98 -4.12 -12.66
CA ASN A 153 2.64 -4.58 -12.27
C ASN A 153 2.67 -5.50 -11.04
N SER A 154 3.70 -6.36 -10.92
CA SER A 154 3.89 -7.17 -9.72
C SER A 154 4.18 -6.30 -8.50
N GLU A 155 5.06 -5.30 -8.62
CA GLU A 155 5.39 -4.39 -7.52
C GLU A 155 4.20 -3.49 -7.13
N LEU A 156 3.37 -3.06 -8.08
CA LEU A 156 2.08 -2.43 -7.81
C LEU A 156 1.08 -3.39 -7.17
N GLY A 157 1.12 -4.67 -7.57
CA GLY A 157 0.36 -5.74 -6.94
C GLY A 157 0.76 -5.96 -5.48
N GLU A 158 1.98 -5.63 -5.06
CA GLU A 158 2.36 -5.63 -3.64
C GLU A 158 1.78 -4.42 -2.87
N LEU A 159 1.40 -3.34 -3.56
CA LEU A 159 0.54 -2.26 -3.03
C LEU A 159 -0.95 -2.68 -2.97
N SER A 160 -1.25 -3.95 -3.25
CA SER A 160 -2.62 -4.49 -3.31
C SER A 160 -3.43 -4.17 -2.07
N LYS A 161 -4.71 -3.94 -2.34
CA LYS A 161 -5.71 -3.85 -1.29
C LYS A 161 -6.07 -5.26 -0.84
N ILE A 162 -5.95 -5.55 0.44
CA ILE A 162 -6.55 -6.73 1.05
C ILE A 162 -8.04 -6.48 1.26
N ASP A 163 -8.86 -7.42 0.81
CA ASP A 163 -10.28 -7.44 1.13
C ASP A 163 -10.47 -7.85 2.60
N LEU A 164 -10.93 -6.89 3.39
CA LEU A 164 -11.29 -7.08 4.79
C LEU A 164 -12.80 -7.28 4.89
N SER A 165 -13.19 -8.23 5.74
CA SER A 165 -14.59 -8.47 6.12
C SER A 165 -14.83 -8.02 7.54
N VAL A 166 -16.10 -7.76 7.87
CA VAL A 166 -16.52 -7.48 9.24
C VAL A 166 -16.92 -8.80 9.92
N ALA A 167 -16.26 -9.12 11.03
CA ALA A 167 -16.62 -10.24 11.88
C ALA A 167 -17.28 -9.78 13.18
N GLU A 168 -18.24 -10.56 13.66
CA GLU A 168 -18.90 -10.38 14.95
C GLU A 168 -18.24 -11.27 16.02
N ILE A 169 -17.93 -10.70 17.19
CA ILE A 169 -17.37 -11.45 18.32
C ILE A 169 -18.42 -12.43 18.86
N LEU A 170 -18.06 -13.72 18.91
CA LEU A 170 -18.90 -14.79 19.45
C LEU A 170 -18.55 -15.16 20.89
N GLU A 171 -17.26 -15.18 21.22
CA GLU A 171 -16.77 -15.67 22.51
C GLU A 171 -15.54 -14.88 22.93
N ILE A 172 -15.47 -14.54 24.22
CA ILE A 172 -14.28 -14.03 24.89
C ILE A 172 -14.11 -14.88 26.16
N LYS A 173 -13.01 -15.63 26.24
CA LYS A 173 -12.78 -16.60 27.31
C LYS A 173 -11.36 -16.51 27.83
N GLU A 174 -11.17 -16.38 29.14
CA GLU A 174 -9.86 -16.50 29.77
C GLU A 174 -9.37 -17.97 29.70
N VAL A 175 -8.12 -18.17 29.26
CA VAL A 175 -7.57 -19.53 29.04
C VAL A 175 -6.32 -19.86 29.87
N GLY A 176 -5.70 -18.85 30.51
CA GLY A 176 -4.54 -19.04 31.41
C GLY A 176 -3.27 -18.36 30.92
N ILE A 177 -2.13 -18.71 31.52
CA ILE A 177 -0.83 -18.11 31.19
C ILE A 177 -0.26 -18.72 29.91
N GLY A 178 0.28 -17.89 29.03
CA GLY A 178 1.07 -18.31 27.87
C GLY A 178 1.94 -17.20 27.32
N GLU A 179 2.77 -17.51 26.33
CA GLU A 179 3.68 -16.58 25.67
C GLU A 179 2.95 -15.79 24.58
N ARG A 180 3.11 -14.47 24.62
CA ARG A 180 2.65 -13.56 23.56
C ARG A 180 3.82 -12.84 22.91
N ALA A 181 3.67 -12.52 21.63
CA ALA A 181 4.59 -11.73 20.85
C ALA A 181 4.08 -10.28 20.69
N CYS A 182 4.96 -9.32 20.93
CA CYS A 182 4.79 -7.92 20.53
C CYS A 182 5.76 -7.63 19.38
N VAL A 183 5.25 -7.16 18.26
CA VAL A 183 6.04 -6.83 17.08
C VAL A 183 6.31 -5.33 17.11
N ASP A 184 7.57 -4.94 17.32
CA ASP A 184 8.02 -3.58 17.12
C ASP A 184 8.53 -3.43 15.69
N THR A 185 7.87 -2.58 14.93
CA THR A 185 8.25 -2.28 13.55
C THR A 185 9.28 -1.15 13.51
N ALA A 186 10.01 -1.04 12.40
CA ALA A 186 10.93 0.06 12.10
C ALA A 186 10.21 1.31 11.57
N SER A 187 8.87 1.29 11.50
CA SER A 187 8.04 2.38 10.97
C SER A 187 7.07 2.88 12.03
N MET A 188 6.66 4.14 11.93
CA MET A 188 5.48 4.61 12.66
C MET A 188 4.23 4.12 11.93
N LEU A 189 3.23 3.63 12.67
CA LEU A 189 1.96 3.18 12.10
C LEU A 189 0.84 4.18 12.42
N ASN A 190 -0.03 4.40 11.45
CA ASN A 190 -1.17 5.29 11.53
C ASN A 190 -2.34 4.63 12.26
N GLN A 191 -3.30 5.42 12.72
CA GLN A 191 -4.52 4.87 13.33
C GLN A 191 -5.29 4.02 12.32
N GLY A 192 -5.73 2.84 12.75
CA GLY A 192 -6.40 1.86 11.91
C GLY A 192 -5.42 0.96 11.15
N GLU A 193 -4.10 1.12 11.31
CA GLU A 193 -3.10 0.20 10.78
C GLU A 193 -2.68 -0.85 11.80
N GLY A 194 -2.22 -1.99 11.30
CA GLY A 194 -1.56 -3.00 12.12
C GLY A 194 -1.27 -4.29 11.38
N LEU A 195 -1.29 -5.40 12.11
CA LEU A 195 -0.96 -6.73 11.57
C LEU A 195 -2.20 -7.61 11.50
N LEU A 196 -2.27 -8.45 10.48
CA LEU A 196 -3.23 -9.55 10.42
C LEU A 196 -2.71 -10.72 11.24
N VAL A 197 -3.45 -11.13 12.26
CA VAL A 197 -3.04 -12.18 13.20
C VAL A 197 -4.19 -13.13 13.49
N GLY A 198 -3.97 -14.43 13.42
CA GLY A 198 -5.00 -15.42 13.73
C GLY A 198 -4.42 -16.76 14.16
N ASN A 199 -5.21 -17.58 14.85
CA ASN A 199 -4.83 -18.98 15.11
C ASN A 199 -4.83 -19.82 13.83
N GLN A 200 -5.54 -19.36 12.79
CA GLN A 200 -5.68 -20.04 11.50
C GLN A 200 -5.30 -19.07 10.38
N ALA A 201 -4.60 -19.57 9.36
CA ALA A 201 -4.15 -18.73 8.24
C ALA A 201 -5.31 -18.17 7.39
N ASN A 202 -6.42 -18.89 7.33
CA ASN A 202 -7.61 -18.52 6.56
C ASN A 202 -8.58 -17.58 7.32
N PHE A 203 -8.29 -17.24 8.59
CA PHE A 203 -9.09 -16.31 9.39
C PHE A 203 -8.17 -15.51 10.32
N MET A 204 -7.81 -14.30 9.89
CA MET A 204 -6.89 -13.42 10.62
C MET A 204 -7.59 -12.13 11.05
N PHE A 205 -7.34 -11.72 12.29
CA PHE A 205 -7.87 -10.51 12.89
C PHE A 205 -6.95 -9.34 12.60
N LEU A 206 -7.50 -8.17 12.26
CA LEU A 206 -6.68 -6.97 12.14
C LEU A 206 -6.39 -6.40 13.54
N MET A 207 -5.18 -6.67 14.03
CA MET A 207 -4.66 -6.22 15.31
C MET A 207 -4.07 -4.82 15.16
N HIS A 208 -4.65 -3.85 15.85
CA HIS A 208 -4.25 -2.45 15.80
C HIS A 208 -2.91 -2.21 16.51
N ASN A 209 -2.18 -1.19 16.05
CA ASN A 209 -0.98 -0.71 16.73
C ASN A 209 -1.27 0.06 18.04
N GLU A 210 -0.24 0.38 18.82
CA GLU A 210 -0.40 1.06 20.12
C GLU A 210 -0.47 2.61 19.98
N SER A 211 -1.05 3.15 18.90
CA SER A 211 -1.16 4.61 18.65
C SER A 211 -2.18 5.34 19.54
N ALA A 212 -3.21 4.67 20.04
CA ALA A 212 -4.19 5.29 20.92
C ALA A 212 -3.66 5.58 22.33
N GLY A 213 -2.54 4.94 22.71
CA GLY A 213 -2.01 4.97 24.08
C GLY A 213 -2.96 4.31 25.09
N SER A 214 -2.70 4.54 26.37
CA SER A 214 -3.63 4.23 27.47
C SER A 214 -3.61 5.34 28.51
N GLY A 215 -4.49 5.31 29.50
CA GLY A 215 -4.42 6.24 30.63
C GLY A 215 -3.13 6.14 31.44
N PHE A 216 -2.35 5.07 31.23
CA PHE A 216 -1.17 4.72 32.02
C PHE A 216 0.14 4.73 31.21
N THR A 217 0.08 4.84 29.88
CA THR A 217 1.27 4.75 29.02
C THR A 217 1.15 5.63 27.79
N SER A 218 2.25 6.31 27.43
CA SER A 218 2.35 7.02 26.16
C SER A 218 2.17 6.09 24.96
N PRO A 219 1.55 6.56 23.87
CA PRO A 219 1.43 5.81 22.62
C PRO A 219 2.76 5.29 22.07
N ARG A 220 2.70 4.11 21.45
CA ARG A 220 3.83 3.48 20.74
C ARG A 220 3.34 3.02 19.36
N PRO A 221 3.06 3.94 18.42
CA PRO A 221 2.47 3.61 17.13
C PRO A 221 3.30 2.62 16.30
N PHE A 222 4.60 2.48 16.55
CA PHE A 222 5.45 1.47 15.92
C PHE A 222 5.21 0.02 16.41
N ARG A 223 4.46 -0.18 17.51
CA ARG A 223 4.26 -1.47 18.17
C ARG A 223 2.88 -2.05 17.88
N VAL A 224 2.83 -3.34 17.58
CA VAL A 224 1.61 -4.15 17.57
C VAL A 224 1.72 -5.24 18.63
N ASN A 225 0.81 -5.23 19.60
CA ASN A 225 0.66 -6.29 20.59
C ASN A 225 -0.10 -7.48 19.95
N ALA A 226 0.59 -8.21 19.09
CA ALA A 226 0.00 -9.09 18.06
C ALA A 226 -0.84 -10.25 18.60
N GLY A 227 -0.28 -11.11 19.46
CA GLY A 227 -1.01 -12.27 19.99
C GLY A 227 -0.09 -13.36 20.52
N ALA A 228 -0.63 -14.56 20.75
CA ALA A 228 0.14 -15.71 21.21
C ALA A 228 1.20 -16.10 20.18
N VAL A 229 2.32 -16.64 20.64
CA VAL A 229 3.48 -16.99 19.79
C VAL A 229 3.14 -17.93 18.62
N GLN A 230 2.12 -18.77 18.77
CA GLN A 230 1.64 -19.71 17.74
C GLN A 230 0.69 -19.10 16.71
N CYS A 231 0.25 -17.85 16.87
CA CYS A 231 -0.62 -17.24 15.88
C CYS A 231 0.15 -17.01 14.56
N TYR A 232 -0.54 -17.17 13.45
CA TYR A 232 -0.04 -16.80 12.13
C TYR A 232 -0.14 -15.29 11.92
N THR A 233 0.80 -14.75 11.16
CA THR A 233 0.73 -13.44 10.50
C THR A 233 0.96 -13.59 9.00
N LEU A 234 0.41 -12.65 8.22
CA LEU A 234 0.63 -12.57 6.77
C LEU A 234 1.90 -11.76 6.46
N LEU A 235 2.72 -12.25 5.53
CA LEU A 235 3.92 -11.58 5.02
C LEU A 235 3.64 -10.91 3.67
N PRO A 236 4.47 -9.92 3.23
CA PRO A 236 4.29 -9.21 1.96
C PRO A 236 4.21 -10.12 0.72
N ASP A 237 4.89 -11.25 0.74
CA ASP A 237 4.90 -12.25 -0.34
C ASP A 237 3.67 -13.19 -0.35
N GLY A 238 2.66 -12.90 0.47
CA GLY A 238 1.43 -13.69 0.59
C GLY A 238 1.56 -14.98 1.40
N ARG A 239 2.76 -15.31 1.91
CA ARG A 239 2.96 -16.45 2.82
C ARG A 239 2.57 -16.10 4.24
N THR A 240 2.29 -17.13 5.04
CA THR A 240 2.02 -16.98 6.47
C THR A 240 3.16 -17.50 7.31
N LYS A 241 3.43 -16.86 8.44
CA LYS A 241 4.50 -17.23 9.37
C LYS A 241 4.00 -17.20 10.81
N TYR A 242 4.52 -18.06 11.69
CA TYR A 242 4.17 -17.95 13.11
C TYR A 242 4.81 -16.69 13.72
N LEU A 243 4.12 -16.06 14.66
CA LEU A 243 4.65 -14.89 15.35
C LEU A 243 5.98 -15.19 16.07
N SER A 244 6.18 -16.43 16.56
CA SER A 244 7.44 -16.87 17.18
C SER A 244 8.64 -16.91 16.23
N GLU A 245 8.40 -17.00 14.92
CA GLU A 245 9.46 -17.13 13.93
C GLU A 245 9.86 -15.77 13.33
N LEU A 246 9.18 -14.69 13.69
CA LEU A 246 9.56 -13.34 13.29
C LEU A 246 10.86 -12.95 14.00
N GLU A 247 11.78 -12.35 13.26
CA GLU A 247 13.06 -11.87 13.80
C GLU A 247 13.32 -10.44 13.34
N SER A 248 14.27 -9.76 13.98
CA SER A 248 14.71 -8.44 13.53
C SER A 248 15.20 -8.53 12.07
N GLY A 249 14.77 -7.59 11.23
CA GLY A 249 15.03 -7.61 9.79
C GLY A 249 14.00 -8.39 8.97
N THR A 250 13.06 -9.13 9.59
CA THR A 250 11.96 -9.76 8.86
C THR A 250 11.00 -8.70 8.33
N GLU A 251 10.61 -8.79 7.07
CA GLU A 251 9.54 -7.96 6.52
C GLU A 251 8.17 -8.46 6.97
N VAL A 252 7.30 -7.54 7.36
CA VAL A 252 5.91 -7.80 7.75
C VAL A 252 4.97 -6.90 6.96
N MET A 253 3.79 -7.43 6.70
CA MET A 253 2.74 -6.71 6.00
C MET A 253 1.93 -5.87 6.99
N ILE A 254 1.91 -4.55 6.78
CA ILE A 254 1.04 -3.62 7.51
C ILE A 254 -0.23 -3.40 6.71
N VAL A 255 -1.38 -3.57 7.35
CA VAL A 255 -2.69 -3.44 6.72
C VAL A 255 -3.47 -2.34 7.41
N SER A 256 -4.04 -1.41 6.63
CA SER A 256 -4.96 -0.39 7.12
C SER A 256 -6.40 -0.90 7.19
N HIS A 257 -7.26 -0.22 7.96
CA HIS A 257 -8.70 -0.50 8.00
C HIS A 257 -9.41 -0.39 6.64
N LYS A 258 -8.80 0.29 5.67
CA LYS A 258 -9.30 0.39 4.28
C LYS A 258 -8.80 -0.76 3.41
N GLY A 259 -7.99 -1.67 3.92
CA GLY A 259 -7.36 -2.74 3.18
C GLY A 259 -6.07 -2.34 2.46
N LEU A 260 -5.65 -1.06 2.50
CA LEU A 260 -4.36 -0.66 1.91
C LEU A 260 -3.21 -1.36 2.62
N VAL A 261 -2.26 -1.86 1.86
CA VAL A 261 -1.11 -2.62 2.32
C VAL A 261 0.18 -1.84 2.10
N ARG A 262 1.10 -1.95 3.05
CA ARG A 262 2.50 -1.54 2.90
C ARG A 262 3.40 -2.47 3.68
N THR A 263 4.67 -2.54 3.31
CA THR A 263 5.68 -3.34 4.03
C THR A 263 6.33 -2.52 5.14
N SER A 264 6.64 -3.17 6.25
CA SER A 264 7.56 -2.63 7.26
C SER A 264 8.51 -3.72 7.73
N ILE A 265 9.67 -3.32 8.25
CA ILE A 265 10.65 -4.24 8.84
C ILE A 265 10.34 -4.41 10.33
N VAL A 266 10.48 -5.62 10.86
CA VAL A 266 10.49 -5.89 12.30
C VAL A 266 11.82 -5.39 12.87
N GLY A 267 11.78 -4.40 13.77
CA GLY A 267 12.95 -3.94 14.50
C GLY A 267 13.25 -4.85 15.70
N ARG A 268 12.21 -5.26 16.43
CA ARG A 268 12.32 -6.16 17.59
C ARG A 268 11.05 -7.00 17.76
N LEU A 269 11.22 -8.30 17.97
CA LEU A 269 10.17 -9.18 18.50
C LEU A 269 10.35 -9.32 20.02
N LYS A 270 9.34 -8.93 20.80
CA LYS A 270 9.34 -9.12 22.26
C LYS A 270 8.36 -10.22 22.64
N ILE A 271 8.88 -11.33 23.16
CA ILE A 271 8.07 -12.44 23.68
C ILE A 271 8.03 -12.37 25.21
N GLU A 272 6.83 -12.42 25.80
CA GLU A 272 6.64 -12.42 27.26
C GLU A 272 5.45 -13.29 27.69
N SER A 273 5.52 -13.87 28.89
CA SER A 273 4.43 -14.67 29.47
C SER A 273 3.38 -13.77 30.12
N ARG A 274 2.11 -13.97 29.74
CA ARG A 274 0.95 -13.20 30.24
C ARG A 274 -0.30 -14.09 30.34
N PRO A 275 -1.28 -13.74 31.17
CA PRO A 275 -2.63 -14.30 31.05
C PRO A 275 -3.22 -13.97 29.67
N LEU A 276 -3.70 -15.00 28.98
CA LEU A 276 -4.28 -14.95 27.65
C LEU A 276 -5.79 -15.23 27.68
N PHE A 277 -6.45 -14.66 26.68
CA PHE A 277 -7.86 -14.79 26.38
C PHE A 277 -7.99 -15.35 24.97
N LEU A 278 -8.90 -16.30 24.80
CA LEU A 278 -9.39 -16.75 23.51
C LEU A 278 -10.53 -15.83 23.08
N VAL A 279 -10.34 -15.18 21.94
CA VAL A 279 -11.39 -14.43 21.25
C VAL A 279 -11.79 -15.22 20.01
N ARG A 280 -13.09 -15.50 19.84
CA ARG A 280 -13.63 -16.08 18.61
C ARG A 280 -14.56 -15.09 17.94
N ALA A 281 -14.49 -15.03 16.61
CA ALA A 281 -15.37 -14.19 15.81
C ALA A 281 -15.85 -14.93 14.57
N LYS A 282 -16.98 -14.47 14.03
CA LYS A 282 -17.62 -15.04 12.86
C LYS A 282 -17.77 -14.00 11.77
N SER A 283 -17.36 -14.34 10.55
CA SER A 283 -17.65 -13.60 9.34
C SER A 283 -18.27 -14.58 8.34
N ASP A 284 -19.47 -14.28 7.87
CA ASP A 284 -20.28 -15.18 7.05
C ASP A 284 -20.40 -16.56 7.71
N ASP A 285 -19.99 -17.65 7.04
CA ASP A 285 -20.02 -19.01 7.59
C ASP A 285 -18.69 -19.45 8.23
N LYS A 286 -17.70 -18.55 8.32
CA LYS A 286 -16.38 -18.86 8.86
C LYS A 286 -16.25 -18.38 10.30
N ILE A 287 -15.65 -19.22 11.14
CA ILE A 287 -15.33 -18.90 12.52
C ILE A 287 -13.82 -19.07 12.68
N GLY A 288 -13.16 -18.03 13.17
CA GLY A 288 -11.77 -18.09 13.56
C GLY A 288 -11.57 -17.64 15.00
N GLY A 289 -10.38 -17.90 15.51
CA GLY A 289 -9.98 -17.51 16.86
C GLY A 289 -8.60 -16.88 16.90
N VAL A 290 -8.36 -16.11 17.95
CA VAL A 290 -7.04 -15.57 18.28
C VAL A 290 -6.83 -15.63 19.80
N LEU A 291 -5.62 -15.99 20.20
CA LEU A 291 -5.18 -15.93 21.59
C LEU A 291 -4.41 -14.63 21.82
N ILE A 292 -4.90 -13.78 22.73
CA ILE A 292 -4.30 -12.47 23.03
C ILE A 292 -4.37 -12.16 24.51
N GLN A 293 -3.53 -11.25 25.00
CA GLN A 293 -3.67 -10.75 26.37
C GLN A 293 -4.88 -9.81 26.47
N ASN A 294 -5.55 -9.79 27.62
CA ASN A 294 -6.50 -8.74 27.94
C ASN A 294 -5.79 -7.50 28.55
N ALA A 295 -5.64 -6.43 27.76
CA ALA A 295 -5.07 -5.15 28.19
C ALA A 295 -5.55 -3.97 27.33
N GLU A 296 -5.52 -2.76 27.88
CA GLU A 296 -5.94 -1.53 27.17
C GLU A 296 -5.11 -1.24 25.90
N THR A 297 -3.83 -1.60 25.92
CA THR A 297 -2.88 -1.39 24.82
C THR A 297 -2.98 -2.42 23.69
N ILE A 298 -3.92 -3.36 23.80
CA ILE A 298 -4.16 -4.42 22.81
C ILE A 298 -5.53 -4.14 22.23
N ALA A 299 -5.61 -3.91 20.93
CA ALA A 299 -6.84 -3.50 20.28
C ALA A 299 -7.04 -4.20 18.95
N PHE A 300 -8.30 -4.46 18.63
CA PHE A 300 -8.75 -4.79 17.28
C PHE A 300 -9.13 -3.51 16.54
N VAL A 301 -9.25 -3.59 15.23
CA VAL A 301 -9.72 -2.48 14.39
C VAL A 301 -11.21 -2.65 14.07
N LYS A 302 -12.03 -1.63 14.33
CA LYS A 302 -13.43 -1.58 13.88
C LYS A 302 -13.52 -1.21 12.39
N ASP A 303 -14.68 -1.43 11.78
CA ASP A 303 -14.99 -1.06 10.39
C ASP A 303 -14.74 0.42 10.06
N ASN A 304 -14.90 1.31 11.04
CA ASN A 304 -14.61 2.74 10.91
C ASN A 304 -13.14 3.12 11.19
N GLY A 305 -12.23 2.14 11.31
CA GLY A 305 -10.81 2.35 11.56
C GLY A 305 -10.44 2.75 12.99
N LYS A 306 -11.41 2.84 13.92
CA LYS A 306 -11.13 3.10 15.33
C LYS A 306 -10.68 1.82 16.05
N PRO A 307 -9.74 1.92 17.00
CA PRO A 307 -9.38 0.79 17.84
C PRO A 307 -10.49 0.46 18.84
N ILE A 308 -10.63 -0.83 19.15
CA ILE A 308 -11.36 -1.32 20.32
C ILE A 308 -10.43 -2.18 21.17
N SER A 309 -10.14 -1.74 22.39
CA SER A 309 -9.28 -2.48 23.31
C SER A 309 -9.92 -3.80 23.71
N THR A 310 -9.11 -4.81 24.02
CA THR A 310 -9.61 -6.11 24.52
C THR A 310 -10.37 -5.95 25.83
N THR A 311 -10.01 -4.96 26.65
CA THR A 311 -10.69 -4.66 27.93
C THR A 311 -12.10 -4.10 27.72
N SER A 312 -12.35 -3.47 26.57
CA SER A 312 -13.65 -2.89 26.21
C SER A 312 -14.47 -3.80 25.31
N LEU A 313 -13.85 -4.85 24.76
CA LEU A 313 -14.46 -5.77 23.80
C LEU A 313 -15.55 -6.63 24.44
N LYS A 314 -16.65 -6.83 23.73
CA LYS A 314 -17.80 -7.62 24.15
C LYS A 314 -18.29 -8.52 23.02
N VAL A 315 -19.00 -9.58 23.38
CA VAL A 315 -19.77 -10.40 22.43
C VAL A 315 -20.75 -9.51 21.67
N GLY A 316 -20.83 -9.67 20.35
CA GLY A 316 -21.61 -8.83 19.45
C GLY A 316 -20.87 -7.61 18.88
N ASP A 317 -19.68 -7.26 19.38
CA ASP A 317 -18.86 -6.22 18.76
C ASP A 317 -18.41 -6.64 17.35
N LYS A 318 -18.25 -5.63 16.48
CA LYS A 318 -17.84 -5.81 15.09
C LYS A 318 -16.41 -5.32 14.88
N ILE A 319 -15.59 -6.14 14.25
CA ILE A 319 -14.17 -5.90 14.00
C ILE A 319 -13.77 -6.36 12.59
N LEU A 320 -12.64 -5.85 12.10
CA LEU A 320 -12.11 -6.21 10.78
C LEU A 320 -11.25 -7.48 10.85
N VAL A 321 -11.49 -8.36 9.88
CA VAL A 321 -10.76 -9.61 9.67
C VAL A 321 -10.43 -9.79 8.20
N LYS A 322 -9.39 -10.58 7.90
CA LYS A 322 -9.18 -11.17 6.59
C LYS A 322 -9.65 -12.62 6.63
N THR A 323 -10.47 -13.02 5.66
CA THR A 323 -10.85 -14.43 5.52
C THR A 323 -10.49 -14.96 4.14
N GLU A 324 -10.02 -16.19 4.05
CA GLU A 324 -9.77 -16.90 2.79
C GLU A 324 -10.68 -18.11 2.69
N LEU A 325 -10.95 -18.57 1.47
CA LEU A 325 -11.61 -19.87 1.28
C LEU A 325 -10.70 -20.98 1.82
N ASN A 326 -11.28 -22.03 2.40
CA ASN A 326 -10.55 -23.12 3.05
C ASN A 326 -9.63 -23.83 2.04
N LYS A 327 -8.39 -23.35 1.95
CA LYS A 327 -7.24 -24.07 1.39
C LYS A 327 -6.25 -24.25 2.53
N GLY A 328 -5.79 -25.47 2.75
CA GLY A 328 -4.79 -25.75 3.77
C GLY A 328 -3.48 -25.03 3.44
N ARG A 329 -2.71 -24.63 4.46
CA ARG A 329 -1.33 -24.15 4.26
C ARG A 329 -0.34 -25.07 4.96
N HIS A 330 0.68 -25.54 4.24
CA HIS A 330 1.79 -26.32 4.80
C HIS A 330 3.06 -25.46 4.72
N PHE A 331 3.69 -25.18 5.88
CA PHE A 331 4.85 -24.28 5.97
C PHE A 331 4.65 -22.90 5.30
N GLY A 332 3.47 -22.31 5.46
CA GLY A 332 3.17 -20.96 4.95
C GLY A 332 2.81 -20.87 3.47
N MET A 333 2.90 -21.97 2.71
CA MET A 333 2.50 -22.05 1.30
C MET A 333 1.08 -22.62 1.15
N GLU A 334 0.31 -22.13 0.17
CA GLU A 334 -0.99 -22.72 -0.19
C GLU A 334 -0.81 -24.12 -0.75
N VAL A 335 -1.52 -25.10 -0.19
CA VAL A 335 -1.52 -26.48 -0.69
C VAL A 335 -2.96 -26.99 -0.72
N ASP A 336 -3.36 -27.66 -1.80
CA ASP A 336 -4.62 -28.41 -1.87
C ASP A 336 -4.51 -29.73 -1.07
N GLU A 337 -4.13 -29.65 0.20
CA GLU A 337 -4.06 -30.76 1.14
C GLU A 337 -5.12 -30.63 2.25
N TYR A 338 -5.58 -31.77 2.77
CA TYR A 338 -6.52 -31.81 3.89
C TYR A 338 -5.83 -31.36 5.18
N ILE A 339 -6.17 -30.17 5.65
CA ILE A 339 -5.69 -29.60 6.91
C ILE A 339 -6.90 -29.32 7.81
N LEU A 340 -6.84 -29.77 9.06
CA LEU A 340 -7.88 -29.56 10.09
C LEU A 340 -7.26 -28.88 11.32
N GLU A 341 -7.50 -27.58 11.46
CA GLU A 341 -7.11 -26.75 12.62
C GLU A 341 -8.34 -26.54 13.54
N LYS A 342 -8.18 -26.65 14.86
CA LYS A 342 -9.29 -26.61 15.86
C LYS A 342 -9.12 -25.56 16.94
#